data_AF-A0A6C0APN8-F1
#
_entry.id   AF-A0A6C0APN8-F1
#
_cell.length_a   1.000
_cell.length_b   1.000
_cell.length_c   1.000
_cell.angle_alpha   90.00
_cell.angle_beta   90.00
_cell.angle_gamma   90.00
#
_symmetry.space_group_name_H-M   'P 1'
#
loop_
_entity.id
_entity.type
_entity.pdbx_description
1 polymer ?
#
loop_
_entity_poly.entity_id
_entity_poly.type
_entity_poly.pdbx_seq_one_letter_code
_entity_poly.pdbx_strand_id
1 'polypeptide(L)'
;MGKKDKINKNPTVSIVTITQLKRFPCMEILKDIIESQTYQNIIEWVIVEGSKSDEDAAINADNIKQLKEFSGLMLTILYLEKKPGEKLGALRNKGNRACSGDITVVMDDDDYYPVNRVKHAVEQLQASSKLIAGCSAMYIYDYTLEKLCKFKGFGENHSINSCFAWKKQYLEKHSHDDSKEAGEEPSFTNEFKEPMIQLDPEQTTVQSSHTQNTFNKREILNAGVCKIIQSNVEVLGPVTDLIKEPFFTRYKSLFYNQQKSKYDIVYFAGGFCSPWDPKSNTLGGSEQAIVQLTQSWTKLGKKVAVYGMMPEETVEGVDYIDWKKFPFNEQHDIVVLWRTYGMICALPFPLKAKHVWLDLHDGNFPKELMEMWFRYNQKITKVFLKSNFHKEMFEKYLRLKLDSSRYTIIPNGVRLEDFSKNVDMVPRNPYRFTYCSCYTRGLFPILKFVWPIIKQVEPRAELHVYYGMDLVKDDEFKRAMTLLLASKGVMDHGRQPMNIIAREKYLSNFHIYLSNSEAEIDCITVKESLVTGAIPLISNFGVFMDREGIKFDLGDMSPNTFANIALKIIEIMRDPKLDVFRETLKKSNTIISWIDISAKWLQESF
;
A
#
# COMPACT_ATOMS: atom_id res chain seq x y z
N MET A 1 -23.29 53.87 -13.93
CA MET A 1 -24.24 53.57 -12.84
C MET A 1 -24.54 52.08 -12.86
N GLY A 2 -23.86 51.29 -12.02
CA GLY A 2 -24.08 49.85 -11.96
C GLY A 2 -25.43 49.56 -11.28
N LYS A 3 -26.28 48.75 -11.92
CA LYS A 3 -27.46 48.16 -11.28
C LYS A 3 -26.95 47.39 -10.06
N LYS A 4 -27.21 47.89 -8.85
CA LYS A 4 -27.14 47.08 -7.64
C LYS A 4 -28.19 45.99 -7.81
N ASP A 5 -27.77 44.75 -8.03
CA ASP A 5 -28.68 43.61 -7.97
C ASP A 5 -29.45 43.70 -6.64
N LYS A 6 -30.78 43.68 -6.73
CA LYS A 6 -31.63 43.67 -5.54
C LYS A 6 -31.27 42.44 -4.74
N ILE A 7 -30.71 42.62 -3.54
CA ILE A 7 -30.55 41.55 -2.55
C ILE A 7 -31.95 40.97 -2.31
N ASN A 8 -32.22 39.78 -2.84
CA ASN A 8 -33.44 39.04 -2.53
C ASN A 8 -33.36 38.65 -1.05
N LYS A 9 -34.22 39.18 -0.19
CA LYS A 9 -34.10 38.92 1.26
C LYS A 9 -34.24 37.44 1.63
N ASN A 10 -34.78 36.59 0.74
CA ASN A 10 -34.94 35.16 0.99
C ASN A 10 -35.05 34.35 -0.32
N PRO A 11 -33.95 34.06 -1.03
CA PRO A 11 -33.98 33.33 -2.30
C PRO A 11 -34.55 31.92 -2.14
N THR A 12 -35.23 31.41 -3.16
CA THR A 12 -35.70 30.03 -3.15
C THR A 12 -34.54 29.06 -3.38
N VAL A 13 -34.53 27.93 -2.68
CA VAL A 13 -33.48 26.91 -2.79
C VAL A 13 -34.03 25.58 -3.27
N SER A 14 -33.38 25.00 -4.27
CA SER A 14 -33.51 23.59 -4.65
C SER A 14 -32.34 22.78 -4.09
N ILE A 15 -32.63 21.64 -3.48
CA ILE A 15 -31.59 20.64 -3.16
C ILE A 15 -31.56 19.60 -4.27
N VAL A 16 -30.38 19.19 -4.72
CA VAL A 16 -30.21 18.14 -5.73
C VAL A 16 -29.35 16.99 -5.22
N THR A 17 -29.81 15.76 -5.44
CA THR A 17 -29.19 14.52 -4.98
C THR A 17 -29.26 13.46 -6.08
N ILE A 18 -28.18 12.70 -6.28
CA ILE A 18 -28.20 11.48 -7.10
C ILE A 18 -28.13 10.29 -6.16
N THR A 19 -29.06 9.34 -6.28
CA THR A 19 -29.08 8.14 -5.43
C THR A 19 -29.30 6.87 -6.24
N GLN A 20 -29.08 5.72 -5.59
CA GLN A 20 -29.21 4.38 -6.16
C GLN A 20 -29.71 3.43 -5.08
N LEU A 21 -30.32 2.31 -5.47
CA LEU A 21 -30.99 1.39 -4.55
C LEU A 21 -30.14 1.01 -3.33
N LYS A 22 -28.86 0.65 -3.56
CA LYS A 22 -27.95 0.24 -2.47
C LYS A 22 -27.68 1.33 -1.41
N ARG A 23 -27.93 2.61 -1.74
CA ARG A 23 -27.76 3.77 -0.84
C ARG A 23 -29.09 4.36 -0.37
N PHE A 24 -30.23 3.74 -0.72
CA PHE A 24 -31.53 4.20 -0.23
C PHE A 24 -31.61 4.35 1.31
N PRO A 25 -30.99 3.49 2.14
CA PRO A 25 -30.96 3.73 3.59
C PRO A 25 -30.33 5.06 4.01
N CYS A 26 -29.42 5.62 3.20
CA CYS A 26 -28.84 6.94 3.45
C CYS A 26 -29.81 8.08 3.13
N MET A 27 -30.78 7.87 2.23
CA MET A 27 -31.83 8.86 1.91
C MET A 27 -32.73 9.16 3.10
N GLU A 28 -33.02 8.16 3.94
CA GLU A 28 -33.74 8.36 5.21
C GLU A 28 -32.96 9.24 6.19
N ILE A 29 -31.63 9.18 6.16
CA ILE A 29 -30.76 10.05 6.97
C ILE A 29 -30.75 11.45 6.37
N LEU A 30 -30.56 11.56 5.04
CA LEU A 30 -30.53 12.83 4.33
C LEU A 30 -31.86 13.58 4.43
N LYS A 31 -33.00 12.89 4.40
CA LYS A 31 -34.33 13.46 4.66
C LYS A 31 -34.34 14.25 5.97
N ASP A 32 -33.90 13.62 7.05
CA ASP A 32 -33.88 14.25 8.39
C ASP A 32 -32.83 15.36 8.49
N ILE A 33 -31.72 15.25 7.75
CA ILE A 33 -30.74 16.33 7.61
C ILE A 33 -31.36 17.54 6.90
N ILE A 34 -32.13 17.33 5.84
CA ILE A 34 -32.83 18.40 5.11
C ILE A 34 -33.88 19.06 6.01
N GLU A 35 -34.66 18.26 6.74
CA GLU A 35 -35.64 18.76 7.72
C GLU A 35 -34.98 19.61 8.82
N SER A 36 -33.76 19.25 9.23
CA SER A 36 -33.01 19.98 10.26
C SER A 36 -32.34 21.27 9.78
N GLN A 37 -32.41 21.61 8.48
CA GLN A 37 -31.78 22.81 7.96
C GLN A 37 -32.41 24.07 8.56
N THR A 38 -31.57 25.05 8.94
CA THR A 38 -32.05 26.31 9.51
C THR A 38 -32.61 27.27 8.46
N TYR A 39 -32.30 27.04 7.18
CA TYR A 39 -32.81 27.85 6.07
C TYR A 39 -34.25 27.47 5.71
N GLN A 40 -35.16 28.45 5.71
CA GLN A 40 -36.59 28.18 5.63
C GLN A 40 -37.15 28.11 4.21
N ASN A 41 -36.48 28.70 3.21
CA ASN A 41 -37.02 28.79 1.84
C ASN A 41 -36.48 27.68 0.90
N ILE A 42 -36.42 26.45 1.42
CA ILE A 42 -36.11 25.26 0.62
C ILE A 42 -37.43 24.78 0.01
N ILE A 43 -37.59 24.91 -1.30
CA ILE A 43 -38.87 24.69 -1.98
C ILE A 43 -39.00 23.28 -2.55
N GLU A 44 -37.88 22.63 -2.84
CA GLU A 44 -37.88 21.30 -3.46
C GLU A 44 -36.59 20.51 -3.19
N TRP A 45 -36.72 19.19 -3.29
CA TRP A 45 -35.65 18.23 -3.30
C TRP A 45 -35.74 17.39 -4.58
N VAL A 46 -34.79 17.60 -5.48
CA VAL A 46 -34.66 16.91 -6.76
C VAL A 46 -33.77 15.69 -6.58
N ILE A 47 -34.34 14.51 -6.78
CA ILE A 47 -33.68 13.22 -6.65
C ILE A 47 -33.54 12.61 -8.04
N VAL A 48 -32.32 12.29 -8.44
CA VAL A 48 -32.01 11.66 -9.73
C VAL A 48 -31.63 10.20 -9.51
N GLU A 49 -32.23 9.30 -10.29
CA GLU A 49 -31.89 7.89 -10.29
C GLU A 49 -30.49 7.63 -10.86
N GLY A 50 -29.70 6.81 -10.16
CA GLY A 50 -28.31 6.51 -10.47
C GLY A 50 -27.98 5.01 -10.51
N SER A 51 -28.93 4.13 -10.18
CA SER A 51 -28.78 2.67 -10.16
C SER A 51 -28.28 2.14 -11.50
N LYS A 52 -27.56 1.01 -11.44
CA LYS A 52 -26.87 0.44 -12.60
C LYS A 52 -27.78 -0.42 -13.46
N SER A 53 -28.73 -1.13 -12.86
CA SER A 53 -29.72 -1.96 -13.55
C SER A 53 -31.10 -1.31 -13.52
N ASP A 54 -31.92 -1.64 -14.53
CA ASP A 54 -33.31 -1.20 -14.60
C ASP A 54 -34.16 -1.81 -13.47
N GLU A 55 -33.82 -3.03 -13.03
CA GLU A 55 -34.45 -3.69 -11.88
C GLU A 55 -34.20 -2.91 -10.58
N ASP A 56 -32.94 -2.55 -10.30
CA ASP A 56 -32.60 -1.75 -9.12
C ASP A 56 -33.29 -0.38 -9.19
N ALA A 57 -33.34 0.24 -10.37
CA ALA A 57 -33.98 1.53 -10.57
C ALA A 57 -35.49 1.48 -10.31
N ALA A 58 -36.18 0.42 -10.74
CA ALA A 58 -37.61 0.23 -10.48
C ALA A 58 -37.91 0.11 -8.98
N ILE A 59 -37.13 -0.70 -8.26
CA ILE A 59 -37.27 -0.86 -6.80
C ILE A 59 -36.96 0.46 -6.10
N ASN A 60 -35.92 1.18 -6.54
CA ASN A 60 -35.56 2.46 -5.94
C ASN A 60 -36.64 3.54 -6.19
N ALA A 61 -37.28 3.54 -7.36
CA ALA A 61 -38.41 4.42 -7.65
C ALA A 61 -39.58 4.19 -6.68
N ASP A 62 -39.92 2.92 -6.39
CA ASP A 62 -40.96 2.57 -5.41
C ASP A 62 -40.57 3.02 -3.99
N ASN A 63 -39.31 2.84 -3.60
CA ASN A 63 -38.80 3.31 -2.31
C ASN A 63 -38.88 4.85 -2.19
N ILE A 64 -38.52 5.59 -3.25
CA ILE A 64 -38.60 7.06 -3.27
C ILE A 64 -40.06 7.53 -3.29
N LYS A 65 -40.97 6.78 -3.92
CA LYS A 65 -42.41 7.06 -3.85
C LYS A 65 -42.92 6.94 -2.41
N GLN A 66 -42.53 5.89 -1.69
CA GLN A 66 -42.86 5.74 -0.28
C GLN A 66 -42.25 6.87 0.56
N LEU A 67 -40.96 7.19 0.37
CA LEU A 67 -40.31 8.32 1.02
C LEU A 67 -41.11 9.62 0.80
N LYS A 68 -41.55 9.87 -0.43
CA LYS A 68 -42.35 11.06 -0.76
C LYS A 68 -43.67 11.10 -0.01
N GLU A 69 -44.38 9.97 0.05
CA GLU A 69 -45.68 9.84 0.73
C GLU A 69 -45.56 10.00 2.27
N PHE A 70 -44.47 9.53 2.86
CA PHE A 70 -44.29 9.47 4.32
C PHE A 70 -43.24 10.43 4.88
N SER A 71 -42.67 11.32 4.06
CA SER A 71 -41.58 12.19 4.51
C SER A 71 -41.99 13.20 5.57
N GLY A 72 -43.22 13.70 5.55
CA GLY A 72 -43.63 14.84 6.39
C GLY A 72 -42.92 16.16 6.06
N LEU A 73 -42.09 16.18 5.00
CA LEU A 73 -41.33 17.36 4.59
C LEU A 73 -42.25 18.41 3.97
N MET A 74 -42.04 19.67 4.35
CA MET A 74 -42.79 20.83 3.81
C MET A 74 -42.17 21.35 2.50
N LEU A 75 -41.75 20.45 1.61
CA LEU A 75 -41.15 20.78 0.31
C LEU A 75 -41.58 19.78 -0.77
N THR A 76 -41.38 20.14 -2.05
CA THR A 76 -41.69 19.24 -3.17
C THR A 76 -40.57 18.24 -3.39
N ILE A 77 -40.87 16.93 -3.35
CA ILE A 77 -39.91 15.89 -3.80
C ILE A 77 -40.17 15.57 -5.27
N LEU A 78 -39.16 15.81 -6.11
CA LEU A 78 -39.16 15.50 -7.55
C LEU A 78 -38.18 14.37 -7.82
N TYR A 79 -38.67 13.23 -8.30
CA TYR A 79 -37.85 12.09 -8.69
C TYR A 79 -37.71 12.04 -10.21
N LEU A 80 -36.48 11.86 -10.70
CA LEU A 80 -36.14 11.81 -12.10
C LEU A 80 -35.56 10.45 -12.47
N GLU A 81 -36.27 9.73 -13.32
CA GLU A 81 -35.84 8.43 -13.84
C GLU A 81 -34.56 8.53 -14.68
N LYS A 82 -33.76 7.47 -14.64
CA LYS A 82 -32.55 7.32 -15.43
C LYS A 82 -32.88 6.69 -16.78
N LYS A 83 -32.28 7.21 -17.85
CA LYS A 83 -32.33 6.61 -19.17
C LYS A 83 -31.15 5.65 -19.36
N PRO A 84 -31.31 4.57 -20.12
CA PRO A 84 -30.22 3.65 -20.44
C PRO A 84 -29.01 4.39 -21.03
N GLY A 85 -27.82 4.06 -20.55
CA GLY A 85 -26.55 4.63 -21.03
C GLY A 85 -26.19 6.00 -20.45
N GLU A 86 -27.04 6.65 -19.65
CA GLU A 86 -26.68 7.90 -18.98
C GLU A 86 -25.58 7.69 -17.93
N LYS A 87 -24.53 8.48 -18.07
CA LYS A 87 -23.38 8.51 -17.14
C LYS A 87 -23.54 9.61 -16.10
N LEU A 88 -22.64 9.67 -15.13
CA LEU A 88 -22.74 10.55 -13.98
C LEU A 88 -22.90 12.03 -14.38
N GLY A 89 -22.11 12.52 -15.33
CA GLY A 89 -22.23 13.91 -15.81
C GLY A 89 -23.62 14.24 -16.37
N ALA A 90 -24.22 13.31 -17.14
CA ALA A 90 -25.56 13.48 -17.70
C ALA A 90 -26.65 13.48 -16.61
N LEU A 91 -26.48 12.65 -15.57
CA LEU A 91 -27.37 12.62 -14.41
C LEU A 91 -27.30 13.92 -13.60
N ARG A 92 -26.10 14.47 -13.38
CA ARG A 92 -25.92 15.78 -12.72
C ARG A 92 -26.63 16.87 -13.51
N ASN A 93 -26.40 16.92 -14.83
CA ASN A 93 -27.06 17.88 -15.70
C ASN A 93 -28.59 17.73 -15.73
N LYS A 94 -29.12 16.50 -15.66
CA LYS A 94 -30.55 16.24 -15.55
C LYS A 94 -31.15 16.84 -14.27
N GLY A 95 -30.51 16.60 -13.13
CA GLY A 95 -30.91 17.22 -11.86
C GLY A 95 -30.84 18.74 -11.91
N ASN A 96 -29.72 19.29 -12.39
CA ASN A 96 -29.48 20.73 -12.48
C ASN A 96 -30.56 21.45 -13.29
N ARG A 97 -31.01 20.87 -14.43
CA ARG A 97 -32.07 21.45 -15.26
C ARG A 97 -33.45 21.39 -14.63
N ALA A 98 -33.69 20.43 -13.75
CA ALA A 98 -34.98 20.27 -13.08
C ALA A 98 -35.13 21.20 -11.86
N CYS A 99 -34.02 21.71 -11.32
CA CYS A 99 -34.05 22.65 -10.21
C CYS A 99 -34.70 23.99 -10.59
N SER A 100 -35.74 24.37 -9.85
CA SER A 100 -36.54 25.57 -10.09
C SER A 100 -36.09 26.78 -9.28
N GLY A 101 -35.42 26.58 -8.15
CA GLY A 101 -35.02 27.62 -7.19
C GLY A 101 -33.99 28.62 -7.72
N ASP A 102 -33.92 29.77 -7.06
CA ASP A 102 -32.93 30.83 -7.36
C ASP A 102 -31.49 30.35 -7.14
N ILE A 103 -31.30 29.48 -6.14
CA ILE A 103 -30.03 28.84 -5.80
C ILE A 103 -30.24 27.32 -5.76
N THR A 104 -29.29 26.57 -6.31
CA THR A 104 -29.21 25.12 -6.15
C THR A 104 -28.10 24.76 -5.18
N VAL A 105 -28.37 23.83 -4.26
CA VAL A 105 -27.38 23.29 -3.31
C VAL A 105 -27.29 21.78 -3.52
N VAL A 106 -26.08 21.26 -3.71
CA VAL A 106 -25.88 19.82 -3.79
C VAL A 106 -25.83 19.22 -2.40
N MET A 107 -26.56 18.12 -2.22
CA MET A 107 -26.37 17.19 -1.11
C MET A 107 -26.30 15.76 -1.66
N ASP A 108 -25.15 15.11 -1.53
CA ASP A 108 -25.00 13.69 -1.88
C ASP A 108 -25.68 12.82 -0.82
N ASP A 109 -26.14 11.64 -1.23
CA ASP A 109 -26.99 10.76 -0.42
C ASP A 109 -26.25 10.13 0.78
N ASP A 110 -24.93 9.94 0.70
CA ASP A 110 -24.11 9.27 1.70
C ASP A 110 -23.25 10.20 2.58
N ASP A 111 -23.24 11.50 2.32
CA ASP A 111 -22.44 12.50 3.06
C ASP A 111 -23.24 13.17 4.20
N TYR A 112 -22.54 13.72 5.20
CA TYR A 112 -23.17 14.51 6.26
C TYR A 112 -23.15 16.01 5.92
N TYR A 113 -24.29 16.68 6.11
CA TYR A 113 -24.43 18.12 5.91
C TYR A 113 -24.85 18.81 7.22
N PRO A 114 -24.10 19.82 7.71
CA PRO A 114 -24.45 20.58 8.91
C PRO A 114 -25.79 21.32 8.75
N VAL A 115 -26.46 21.63 9.87
CA VAL A 115 -27.78 22.31 9.90
C VAL A 115 -27.79 23.70 9.23
N ASN A 116 -26.63 24.34 9.10
CA ASN A 116 -26.50 25.64 8.44
C ASN A 116 -25.99 25.54 7.00
N ARG A 117 -25.86 24.34 6.43
CA ARG A 117 -25.30 24.13 5.09
C ARG A 117 -25.95 25.02 4.03
N VAL A 118 -27.27 24.98 3.94
CA VAL A 118 -28.01 25.76 2.94
C VAL A 118 -27.88 27.25 3.25
N LYS A 119 -28.11 27.65 4.50
CA LYS A 119 -28.06 29.04 4.95
C LYS A 119 -26.70 29.68 4.62
N HIS A 120 -25.61 29.01 4.96
CA HIS A 120 -24.25 29.48 4.73
C HIS A 120 -23.98 29.68 3.23
N ALA A 121 -24.34 28.71 2.38
CA ALA A 121 -24.14 28.84 0.94
C ALA A 121 -24.94 30.01 0.34
N VAL A 122 -26.19 30.18 0.78
CA VAL A 122 -27.05 31.29 0.36
C VAL A 122 -26.44 32.63 0.77
N GLU A 123 -26.11 32.82 2.05
CA GLU A 123 -25.57 34.08 2.58
C GLU A 123 -24.27 34.47 1.85
N GLN A 124 -23.37 33.50 1.63
CA GLN A 124 -22.13 33.73 0.91
C GLN A 124 -22.35 34.11 -0.56
N LEU A 125 -23.23 33.40 -1.28
CA LEU A 125 -23.58 33.71 -2.67
C LEU A 125 -24.25 35.07 -2.82
N GLN A 126 -25.07 35.49 -1.85
CA GLN A 126 -25.72 36.80 -1.86
C GLN A 126 -24.77 37.95 -1.53
N ALA A 127 -23.78 37.70 -0.67
CA ALA A 127 -22.74 38.67 -0.32
C ALA A 127 -21.70 38.88 -1.43
N SER A 128 -21.76 38.09 -2.52
CA SER A 128 -20.77 38.10 -3.59
C SER A 128 -21.40 38.26 -4.99
N SER A 129 -20.63 38.81 -5.92
CA SER A 129 -20.96 38.81 -7.35
C SER A 129 -20.70 37.46 -8.04
N LYS A 130 -19.96 36.56 -7.38
CA LYS A 130 -19.70 35.21 -7.90
C LYS A 130 -21.00 34.42 -8.06
N LEU A 131 -21.01 33.49 -9.02
CA LEU A 131 -22.20 32.69 -9.35
C LEU A 131 -22.18 31.31 -8.68
N ILE A 132 -21.01 30.84 -8.25
CA ILE A 132 -20.82 29.54 -7.64
C ILE A 132 -20.05 29.61 -6.33
N ALA A 133 -20.33 28.65 -5.46
CA ALA A 133 -19.65 28.41 -4.21
C ALA A 133 -19.31 26.92 -4.08
N GLY A 134 -18.23 26.62 -3.39
CA GLY A 134 -17.78 25.27 -3.11
C GLY A 134 -16.81 25.26 -1.93
N CYS A 135 -16.30 24.11 -1.56
CA CYS A 135 -15.27 23.98 -0.53
C CYS A 135 -14.15 23.09 -1.04
N SER A 136 -12.92 23.60 -0.99
CA SER A 136 -11.73 22.80 -1.29
C SER A 136 -11.13 22.12 -0.06
N ALA A 137 -11.33 22.66 1.14
CA ALA A 137 -10.69 22.22 2.39
C ALA A 137 -11.58 21.27 3.20
N MET A 138 -12.16 20.29 2.52
CA MET A 138 -13.22 19.41 3.04
C MET A 138 -12.75 18.42 4.10
N TYR A 139 -13.70 18.02 4.96
CA TYR A 139 -13.54 16.93 5.89
C TYR A 139 -13.97 15.60 5.27
N ILE A 140 -13.27 14.54 5.65
CA ILE A 140 -13.59 13.16 5.26
C ILE A 140 -13.48 12.25 6.48
N TYR A 141 -14.48 11.41 6.70
CA TYR A 141 -14.50 10.43 7.76
C TYR A 141 -14.67 9.02 7.21
N ASP A 142 -13.78 8.09 7.59
CA ASP A 142 -13.92 6.68 7.25
C ASP A 142 -14.44 5.87 8.42
N TYR A 143 -15.59 5.23 8.21
CA TYR A 143 -16.29 4.47 9.25
C TYR A 143 -15.60 3.15 9.58
N THR A 144 -14.75 2.62 8.70
CA THR A 144 -13.99 1.38 8.93
C THR A 144 -12.62 1.67 9.56
N LEU A 145 -11.92 2.70 9.07
CA LEU A 145 -10.64 3.13 9.60
C LEU A 145 -10.77 3.96 10.89
N GLU A 146 -11.98 4.47 11.17
CA GLU A 146 -12.31 5.36 12.29
C GLU A 146 -11.40 6.60 12.33
N LYS A 147 -11.16 7.19 11.16
CA LYS A 147 -10.29 8.37 10.99
C LYS A 147 -11.01 9.52 10.33
N LEU A 148 -10.87 10.70 10.94
CA LEU A 148 -11.27 11.99 10.40
C LEU A 148 -10.03 12.67 9.82
N CYS A 149 -10.10 13.13 8.58
CA CYS A 149 -9.06 13.93 7.96
C CYS A 149 -9.64 15.19 7.31
N LYS A 150 -8.79 16.19 7.11
CA LYS A 150 -9.13 17.45 6.45
C LYS A 150 -8.13 17.74 5.35
N PHE A 151 -8.63 18.05 4.16
CA PHE A 151 -7.78 18.59 3.10
C PHE A 151 -7.39 20.04 3.38
N LYS A 152 -6.17 20.43 3.02
CA LYS A 152 -5.72 21.83 3.13
C LYS A 152 -6.33 22.74 2.06
N GLY A 153 -6.93 22.16 1.03
CA GLY A 153 -7.37 22.85 -0.18
C GLY A 153 -6.38 22.67 -1.32
N PHE A 154 -6.91 22.71 -2.55
CA PHE A 154 -6.19 22.50 -3.80
C PHE A 154 -6.16 23.76 -4.67
N GLY A 155 -6.99 24.76 -4.35
CA GLY A 155 -7.01 26.06 -5.03
C GLY A 155 -8.26 26.88 -4.67
N GLU A 156 -8.23 28.18 -4.97
CA GLU A 156 -9.32 29.11 -4.65
C GLU A 156 -10.58 28.88 -5.50
N ASN A 157 -10.43 28.24 -6.66
CA ASN A 157 -11.52 27.89 -7.59
C ASN A 157 -11.80 26.39 -7.63
N HIS A 158 -11.15 25.61 -6.75
CA HIS A 158 -11.35 24.18 -6.67
C HIS A 158 -12.48 23.83 -5.71
N SER A 159 -13.29 22.84 -6.09
CA SER A 159 -14.17 22.10 -5.19
C SER A 159 -14.60 20.80 -5.87
N ILE A 160 -15.36 19.97 -5.17
CA ILE A 160 -15.96 18.75 -5.69
C ILE A 160 -17.48 18.86 -5.64
N ASN A 161 -18.17 17.97 -6.36
CA ASN A 161 -19.60 18.12 -6.57
C ASN A 161 -20.42 18.19 -5.27
N SER A 162 -20.10 17.36 -4.27
CA SER A 162 -20.82 17.30 -2.98
C SER A 162 -20.80 18.62 -2.19
N CYS A 163 -19.91 19.56 -2.52
CA CYS A 163 -19.79 20.86 -1.87
C CYS A 163 -20.44 22.01 -2.65
N PHE A 164 -20.87 21.79 -3.89
CA PHE A 164 -21.30 22.90 -4.75
C PHE A 164 -22.61 23.54 -4.28
N ALA A 165 -22.69 24.84 -4.54
CA ALA A 165 -23.93 25.59 -4.61
C ALA A 165 -23.79 26.67 -5.70
N TRP A 166 -24.86 26.99 -6.41
CA TRP A 166 -24.80 27.98 -7.49
C TRP A 166 -26.11 28.75 -7.65
N LYS A 167 -26.01 29.97 -8.18
CA LYS A 167 -27.15 30.75 -8.65
C LYS A 167 -27.65 30.17 -9.97
N LYS A 168 -28.97 30.14 -10.18
CA LYS A 168 -29.61 29.58 -11.38
C LYS A 168 -28.99 30.05 -12.70
N GLN A 169 -28.63 31.34 -12.77
CA GLN A 169 -27.98 31.96 -13.93
C GLN A 169 -26.67 31.27 -14.35
N TYR A 170 -25.97 30.59 -13.43
CA TYR A 170 -24.72 29.91 -13.75
C TYR A 170 -24.88 28.85 -14.85
N LEU A 171 -26.01 28.14 -14.84
CA LEU A 171 -26.31 27.04 -15.77
C LEU A 171 -26.62 27.52 -17.20
N GLU A 172 -26.76 28.82 -17.43
CA GLU A 172 -26.94 29.37 -18.79
C GLU A 172 -25.70 29.15 -19.67
N LYS A 173 -24.52 28.99 -19.06
CA LYS A 173 -23.23 28.86 -19.76
C LYS A 173 -22.40 27.65 -19.34
N HIS A 174 -22.84 26.91 -18.32
CA HIS A 174 -22.05 25.84 -17.72
C HIS A 174 -22.88 24.58 -17.50
N SER A 175 -22.27 23.44 -17.77
CA SER A 175 -22.82 22.10 -17.55
C SER A 175 -21.67 21.11 -17.33
N HIS A 176 -21.97 19.96 -16.77
CA HIS A 176 -21.02 18.85 -16.74
C HIS A 176 -20.87 18.25 -18.14
N ASP A 177 -19.76 17.56 -18.39
CA ASP A 177 -19.58 16.70 -19.57
C ASP A 177 -20.39 15.40 -19.38
N ASP A 178 -21.42 15.23 -20.22
CA ASP A 178 -22.34 14.08 -20.18
C ASP A 178 -21.62 12.73 -20.32
N SER A 179 -20.41 12.69 -20.88
CA SER A 179 -19.65 11.46 -21.13
C SER A 179 -18.86 10.95 -19.92
N LYS A 180 -18.77 11.73 -18.84
CA LYS A 180 -17.97 11.41 -17.65
C LYS A 180 -18.66 10.43 -16.71
N GLU A 181 -17.91 9.44 -16.27
CA GLU A 181 -18.35 8.44 -15.27
C GLU A 181 -17.91 8.79 -13.84
N ALA A 182 -16.86 9.60 -13.71
CA ALA A 182 -16.35 10.17 -12.46
C ALA A 182 -15.47 11.39 -12.78
N GLY A 183 -15.28 12.28 -11.80
CA GLY A 183 -14.38 13.44 -11.91
C GLY A 183 -14.86 14.47 -12.93
N GLU A 184 -16.18 14.70 -12.97
CA GLU A 184 -16.84 15.61 -13.91
C GLU A 184 -16.67 17.10 -13.57
N GLU A 185 -16.16 17.44 -12.39
CA GLU A 185 -16.08 18.81 -11.89
C GLU A 185 -15.26 19.80 -12.74
N PRO A 186 -14.15 19.41 -13.39
CA PRO A 186 -13.42 20.32 -14.28
C PRO A 186 -14.33 20.91 -15.38
N SER A 187 -15.18 20.09 -16.00
CA SER A 187 -16.07 20.55 -17.07
C SER A 187 -17.10 21.58 -16.59
N PHE A 188 -17.63 21.40 -15.38
CA PHE A 188 -18.61 22.31 -14.78
C PHE A 188 -18.00 23.63 -14.32
N THR A 189 -16.69 23.68 -14.07
CA THR A 189 -15.97 24.81 -13.48
C THR A 189 -14.97 25.46 -14.44
N ASN A 190 -15.06 25.14 -15.74
CA ASN A 190 -14.12 25.58 -16.77
C ASN A 190 -12.67 25.26 -16.41
N GLU A 191 -12.39 23.99 -16.12
CA GLU A 191 -11.09 23.48 -15.66
C GLU A 191 -10.62 24.18 -14.37
N PHE A 192 -11.53 24.36 -13.41
CA PHE A 192 -11.32 25.10 -12.15
C PHE A 192 -10.84 26.55 -12.34
N LYS A 193 -11.23 27.20 -13.45
CA LYS A 193 -10.94 28.62 -13.69
C LYS A 193 -12.08 29.54 -13.28
N GLU A 194 -13.28 29.01 -13.10
CA GLU A 194 -14.44 29.80 -12.71
C GLU A 194 -14.24 30.42 -11.31
N PRO A 195 -14.39 31.75 -11.14
CA PRO A 195 -14.26 32.40 -9.84
C PRO A 195 -15.28 31.86 -8.82
N MET A 196 -14.78 31.17 -7.78
CA MET A 196 -15.62 30.46 -6.81
C MET A 196 -15.51 31.06 -5.42
N ILE A 197 -16.60 31.02 -4.67
CA ILE A 197 -16.55 31.29 -3.23
C ILE A 197 -16.10 30.03 -2.51
N GLN A 198 -15.07 30.12 -1.67
CA GLN A 198 -14.64 29.04 -0.79
C GLN A 198 -15.43 29.10 0.51
N LEU A 199 -16.34 28.14 0.69
CA LEU A 199 -17.17 27.98 1.88
C LEU A 199 -16.35 27.45 3.05
N ASP A 200 -16.72 27.89 4.26
CA ASP A 200 -16.28 27.28 5.51
C ASP A 200 -16.53 25.76 5.51
N PRO A 201 -15.49 24.92 5.66
CA PRO A 201 -15.64 23.47 5.66
C PRO A 201 -16.51 22.92 6.80
N GLU A 202 -16.57 23.58 7.95
CA GLU A 202 -17.39 23.13 9.10
C GLU A 202 -18.89 23.39 8.88
N GLN A 203 -19.23 24.26 7.93
CA GLN A 203 -20.60 24.54 7.52
C GLN A 203 -20.94 23.89 6.17
N THR A 204 -20.03 23.12 5.57
CA THR A 204 -20.23 22.55 4.23
C THR A 204 -20.58 21.07 4.25
N THR A 205 -19.62 20.19 4.52
CA THR A 205 -19.88 18.74 4.49
C THR A 205 -18.78 17.98 5.22
N VAL A 206 -19.15 16.84 5.79
CA VAL A 206 -18.21 15.78 6.12
C VAL A 206 -18.48 14.63 5.17
N GLN A 207 -17.50 14.33 4.32
CA GLN A 207 -17.63 13.26 3.36
C GLN A 207 -17.50 11.90 4.03
N SER A 208 -18.41 10.99 3.72
CA SER A 208 -18.34 9.63 4.19
C SER A 208 -17.38 8.82 3.31
N SER A 209 -16.54 8.02 3.96
CA SER A 209 -15.68 7.01 3.34
C SER A 209 -16.09 5.63 3.83
N HIS A 210 -16.50 4.77 2.90
CA HIS A 210 -16.97 3.42 3.14
C HIS A 210 -16.80 2.54 1.89
N THR A 211 -16.89 1.22 2.07
CA THR A 211 -16.66 0.22 1.01
C THR A 211 -17.64 0.29 -0.15
N GLN A 212 -18.77 0.98 0.01
CA GLN A 212 -19.80 1.12 -1.03
C GLN A 212 -19.59 2.35 -1.92
N ASN A 213 -18.65 3.25 -1.61
CA ASN A 213 -18.35 4.42 -2.43
C ASN A 213 -17.86 4.00 -3.82
N THR A 214 -18.10 4.86 -4.82
CA THR A 214 -17.61 4.68 -6.20
C THR A 214 -16.09 4.80 -6.29
N PHE A 215 -15.47 5.59 -5.41
CA PHE A 215 -14.03 5.79 -5.32
C PHE A 215 -13.52 5.40 -3.93
N ASN A 216 -12.45 4.62 -3.86
CA ASN A 216 -11.84 4.20 -2.60
C ASN A 216 -10.92 5.30 -2.07
N LYS A 217 -11.35 5.96 -0.99
CA LYS A 217 -10.65 7.12 -0.39
C LYS A 217 -9.55 6.71 0.62
N ARG A 218 -9.35 5.41 0.88
CA ARG A 218 -8.46 4.92 1.95
C ARG A 218 -7.00 5.23 1.71
N GLU A 219 -6.53 5.22 0.47
CA GLU A 219 -5.14 5.57 0.16
C GLU A 219 -4.81 7.01 0.59
N ILE A 220 -5.72 7.94 0.29
CA ILE A 220 -5.56 9.36 0.62
C ILE A 220 -5.62 9.59 2.13
N LEU A 221 -6.51 8.87 2.82
CA LEU A 221 -6.61 8.90 4.29
C LEU A 221 -5.34 8.34 4.93
N ASN A 222 -4.85 7.20 4.43
CA ASN A 222 -3.64 6.57 4.95
C ASN A 222 -2.42 7.47 4.75
N ALA A 223 -2.29 8.07 3.58
CA ALA A 223 -1.22 9.01 3.28
C ALA A 223 -1.27 10.27 4.17
N GLY A 224 -2.46 10.77 4.51
CA GLY A 224 -2.63 11.90 5.42
C GLY A 224 -2.29 11.57 6.88
N VAL A 225 -2.81 10.44 7.39
CA VAL A 225 -2.52 9.94 8.76
C VAL A 225 -1.03 9.64 8.94
N CYS A 226 -0.40 9.04 7.94
CA CYS A 226 1.02 8.70 7.94
C CYS A 226 1.94 9.87 7.53
N LYS A 227 1.38 11.06 7.24
CA LYS A 227 2.13 12.25 6.80
C LYS A 227 2.99 12.04 5.55
N ILE A 228 2.59 11.11 4.68
CA ILE A 228 3.23 10.84 3.39
C ILE A 228 2.93 12.00 2.42
N ILE A 229 1.71 12.53 2.49
CA ILE A 229 1.29 13.72 1.73
C ILE A 229 0.99 14.88 2.68
N GLN A 230 1.24 16.11 2.22
CA GLN A 230 0.98 17.32 3.01
C GLN A 230 -0.40 17.93 2.78
N SER A 231 -1.10 17.51 1.72
CA SER A 231 -2.40 18.05 1.29
C SER A 231 -3.58 17.57 2.13
N ASN A 232 -3.39 16.51 2.92
CA ASN A 232 -4.39 15.94 3.82
C ASN A 232 -3.78 15.75 5.21
N VAL A 233 -4.53 16.07 6.26
CA VAL A 233 -4.08 15.93 7.65
C VAL A 233 -5.12 15.23 8.51
N GLU A 234 -4.67 14.36 9.42
CA GLU A 234 -5.55 13.79 10.45
C GLU A 234 -6.06 14.90 11.37
N VAL A 235 -7.36 14.89 11.65
CA VAL A 235 -8.00 15.80 12.61
C VAL A 235 -8.12 15.07 13.93
N LEU A 236 -7.54 15.65 14.98
CA LEU A 236 -7.62 15.09 16.34
C LEU A 236 -8.89 15.61 17.02
N GLY A 237 -9.63 14.70 17.66
CA GLY A 237 -10.89 15.01 18.35
C GLY A 237 -12.00 14.02 17.98
N PRO A 238 -13.12 14.02 18.71
CA PRO A 238 -14.25 13.16 18.39
C PRO A 238 -14.94 13.66 17.12
N VAL A 239 -15.20 12.75 16.17
CA VAL A 239 -15.93 13.06 14.93
C VAL A 239 -17.33 13.64 15.20
N THR A 240 -17.91 13.39 16.38
CA THR A 240 -19.20 13.93 16.82
C THR A 240 -19.19 15.45 17.02
N ASP A 241 -18.01 16.08 17.04
CA ASP A 241 -17.89 17.53 16.99
C ASP A 241 -18.32 18.09 15.63
N LEU A 242 -18.20 17.29 14.55
CA LEU A 242 -18.66 17.63 13.22
C LEU A 242 -19.97 16.91 12.88
N ILE A 243 -20.00 15.57 12.93
CA ILE A 243 -21.20 14.77 12.61
C ILE A 243 -22.04 14.61 13.87
N LYS A 244 -23.10 15.40 14.02
CA LYS A 244 -23.94 15.39 15.23
C LYS A 244 -24.77 14.11 15.37
N GLU A 245 -25.08 13.73 16.60
CA GLU A 245 -26.06 12.67 16.87
C GLU A 245 -27.49 13.16 16.55
N PRO A 246 -28.40 12.26 16.12
CA PRO A 246 -28.22 10.80 15.97
C PRO A 246 -27.57 10.36 14.64
N PHE A 247 -27.15 11.30 13.80
CA PHE A 247 -26.67 11.00 12.44
C PHE A 247 -25.38 10.18 12.42
N PHE A 248 -24.45 10.46 13.33
CA PHE A 248 -23.22 9.67 13.44
C PHE A 248 -23.52 8.19 13.70
N THR A 249 -24.34 7.89 14.71
CA THR A 249 -24.72 6.51 15.04
C THR A 249 -25.44 5.81 13.88
N ARG A 250 -26.35 6.51 13.18
CA ARG A 250 -27.07 5.97 12.02
C ARG A 250 -26.15 5.68 10.84
N TYR A 251 -25.23 6.57 10.49
CA TYR A 251 -24.26 6.28 9.43
C TYR A 251 -23.31 5.15 9.83
N LYS A 252 -22.88 5.11 11.10
CA LYS A 252 -22.03 4.02 11.60
C LYS A 252 -22.74 2.66 11.47
N SER A 253 -24.03 2.57 11.78
CA SER A 253 -24.76 1.29 11.64
C SER A 253 -24.95 0.85 10.18
N LEU A 254 -24.99 1.79 9.22
CA LEU A 254 -25.07 1.46 7.80
C LEU A 254 -23.73 1.03 7.20
N PHE A 255 -22.66 1.74 7.56
CA PHE A 255 -21.35 1.59 6.90
C PHE A 255 -20.37 0.70 7.64
N TYR A 256 -20.62 0.39 8.91
CA TYR A 256 -19.78 -0.47 9.72
C TYR A 256 -20.51 -1.75 10.11
N ASN A 257 -20.04 -2.88 9.59
CA ASN A 257 -20.47 -4.20 10.02
C ASN A 257 -19.26 -5.03 10.44
N GLN A 258 -19.21 -5.44 11.71
CA GLN A 258 -18.12 -6.28 12.20
C GLN A 258 -18.39 -7.75 11.84
N GLN A 259 -17.38 -8.42 11.28
CA GLN A 259 -17.49 -9.85 10.93
C GLN A 259 -16.20 -10.60 11.26
N LYS A 260 -16.23 -11.93 11.23
CA LYS A 260 -15.01 -12.75 11.35
C LYS A 260 -14.35 -12.89 9.99
N SER A 261 -13.02 -12.83 9.95
CA SER A 261 -12.29 -13.09 8.72
C SER A 261 -12.46 -14.55 8.26
N LYS A 262 -12.55 -14.73 6.93
CA LYS A 262 -12.59 -16.07 6.31
C LYS A 262 -11.21 -16.72 6.18
N TYR A 263 -10.14 -15.97 6.43
CA TYR A 263 -8.75 -16.42 6.34
C TYR A 263 -8.21 -16.74 7.73
N ASP A 264 -7.46 -17.84 7.83
CA ASP A 264 -6.72 -18.19 9.04
C ASP A 264 -5.52 -17.27 9.24
N ILE A 265 -4.88 -16.87 8.13
CA ILE A 265 -3.69 -16.02 8.12
C ILE A 265 -3.85 -14.95 7.05
N VAL A 266 -3.63 -13.70 7.44
CA VAL A 266 -3.49 -12.59 6.50
C VAL A 266 -2.07 -12.06 6.54
N TYR A 267 -1.40 -12.06 5.40
CA TYR A 267 -0.10 -11.42 5.22
C TYR A 267 -0.30 -10.02 4.60
N PHE A 268 -0.18 -9.00 5.43
CA PHE A 268 -0.40 -7.61 5.06
C PHE A 268 0.91 -6.95 4.61
N ALA A 269 1.18 -7.01 3.31
CA ALA A 269 2.32 -6.37 2.66
C ALA A 269 2.20 -4.83 2.62
N GLY A 270 0.96 -4.32 2.63
CA GLY A 270 0.69 -2.89 2.66
C GLY A 270 0.93 -2.17 1.32
N GLY A 271 0.83 -0.84 1.36
CA GLY A 271 0.99 0.06 0.22
C GLY A 271 2.32 0.81 0.22
N PHE A 272 2.46 1.78 -0.70
CA PHE A 272 3.61 2.70 -0.82
C PHE A 272 4.96 2.02 -1.10
N CYS A 273 4.95 0.75 -1.50
CA CYS A 273 6.11 0.01 -1.97
C CYS A 273 6.11 -0.07 -3.52
N SER A 274 7.17 -0.62 -4.11
CA SER A 274 7.16 -0.90 -5.55
C SER A 274 6.19 -2.05 -5.84
N PRO A 275 5.32 -1.94 -6.87
CA PRO A 275 4.46 -3.05 -7.28
C PRO A 275 5.28 -4.30 -7.61
N TRP A 276 4.72 -5.47 -7.34
CA TRP A 276 5.34 -6.75 -7.64
C TRP A 276 4.29 -7.79 -8.03
N ASP A 277 4.72 -8.88 -8.65
CA ASP A 277 3.84 -9.96 -9.11
C ASP A 277 4.30 -11.28 -8.45
N PRO A 278 3.43 -11.99 -7.71
CA PRO A 278 3.78 -13.25 -7.05
C PRO A 278 4.24 -14.36 -8.01
N LYS A 279 3.91 -14.27 -9.31
CA LYS A 279 4.34 -15.21 -10.36
C LYS A 279 5.65 -14.79 -11.03
N SER A 280 6.22 -13.65 -10.65
CA SER A 280 7.48 -13.17 -11.25
C SER A 280 8.63 -14.12 -10.92
N ASN A 281 9.40 -14.49 -11.95
CA ASN A 281 10.61 -15.32 -11.79
C ASN A 281 11.83 -14.54 -11.31
N THR A 282 11.70 -13.23 -11.06
CA THR A 282 12.80 -12.31 -10.71
C THR A 282 12.55 -11.54 -9.41
N LEU A 283 11.75 -12.11 -8.50
CA LEU A 283 11.45 -11.51 -7.20
C LEU A 283 12.70 -11.33 -6.34
N GLY A 284 12.68 -10.27 -5.52
CA GLY A 284 13.68 -10.08 -4.47
C GLY A 284 13.49 -11.07 -3.32
N GLY A 285 14.47 -11.16 -2.43
CA GLY A 285 14.43 -12.11 -1.31
C GLY A 285 13.26 -11.86 -0.35
N SER A 286 12.86 -10.60 -0.16
CA SER A 286 11.74 -10.23 0.72
C SER A 286 10.38 -10.58 0.13
N GLU A 287 10.15 -10.32 -1.16
CA GLU A 287 8.90 -10.68 -1.84
C GLU A 287 8.79 -12.20 -1.99
N GLN A 288 9.92 -12.87 -2.29
CA GLN A 288 9.98 -14.33 -2.31
C GLN A 288 9.55 -14.93 -0.98
N ALA A 289 9.98 -14.36 0.15
CA ALA A 289 9.62 -14.87 1.46
C ALA A 289 8.10 -14.86 1.66
N ILE A 290 7.40 -13.81 1.19
CA ILE A 290 5.93 -13.75 1.23
C ILE A 290 5.34 -14.91 0.43
N VAL A 291 5.75 -15.05 -0.83
CA VAL A 291 5.23 -16.10 -1.73
C VAL A 291 5.45 -17.49 -1.12
N GLN A 292 6.66 -17.78 -0.66
CA GLN A 292 7.02 -19.09 -0.15
C GLN A 292 6.35 -19.42 1.19
N LEU A 293 6.27 -18.47 2.11
CA LEU A 293 5.59 -18.68 3.40
C LEU A 293 4.10 -18.94 3.20
N THR A 294 3.45 -18.10 2.39
CA THR A 294 1.99 -18.14 2.19
C THR A 294 1.56 -19.38 1.44
N GLN A 295 2.26 -19.78 0.37
CA GLN A 295 2.02 -21.05 -0.33
C GLN A 295 2.34 -22.27 0.55
N SER A 296 3.35 -22.19 1.41
CA SER A 296 3.62 -23.27 2.34
C SER A 296 2.52 -23.41 3.40
N TRP A 297 1.93 -22.30 3.87
CA TRP A 297 0.79 -22.37 4.79
C TRP A 297 -0.47 -22.91 4.12
N THR A 298 -0.70 -22.65 2.83
CA THR A 298 -1.82 -23.30 2.09
C THR A 298 -1.59 -24.80 1.96
N LYS A 299 -0.36 -25.25 1.67
CA LYS A 299 0.03 -26.67 1.71
C LYS A 299 -0.16 -27.31 3.09
N LEU A 300 -0.02 -26.52 4.16
CA LEU A 300 -0.31 -26.93 5.55
C LEU A 300 -1.80 -26.79 5.94
N GLY A 301 -2.69 -26.58 4.96
CA GLY A 301 -4.14 -26.58 5.14
C GLY A 301 -4.74 -25.27 5.64
N LYS A 302 -4.02 -24.15 5.59
CA LYS A 302 -4.52 -22.83 6.00
C LYS A 302 -5.14 -22.07 4.84
N LYS A 303 -6.20 -21.30 5.12
CA LYS A 303 -6.73 -20.28 4.21
C LYS A 303 -5.93 -18.99 4.37
N VAL A 304 -5.27 -18.54 3.30
CA VAL A 304 -4.30 -17.45 3.35
C VAL A 304 -4.65 -16.36 2.34
N ALA A 305 -4.52 -15.10 2.76
CA ALA A 305 -4.57 -13.96 1.86
C ALA A 305 -3.35 -13.05 2.02
N VAL A 306 -2.95 -12.42 0.92
CA VAL A 306 -1.91 -11.39 0.86
C VAL A 306 -2.55 -10.08 0.42
N TYR A 307 -2.34 -9.02 1.18
CA TYR A 307 -2.84 -7.68 0.85
C TYR A 307 -1.67 -6.74 0.57
N GLY A 308 -1.54 -6.24 -0.66
CA GLY A 308 -0.41 -5.40 -1.06
C GLY A 308 -0.57 -4.72 -2.42
N MET A 309 0.54 -4.28 -3.02
CA MET A 309 0.59 -3.72 -4.38
C MET A 309 0.94 -4.78 -5.43
N MET A 310 -0.04 -5.61 -5.80
CA MET A 310 0.08 -6.67 -6.81
C MET A 310 -1.24 -6.88 -7.57
N PRO A 311 -1.25 -7.59 -8.71
CA PRO A 311 -2.47 -8.01 -9.36
C PRO A 311 -3.38 -8.81 -8.41
N GLU A 312 -4.70 -8.59 -8.53
CA GLU A 312 -5.68 -9.35 -7.76
C GLU A 312 -5.94 -10.70 -8.43
N GLU A 313 -5.55 -11.79 -7.76
CA GLU A 313 -5.70 -13.15 -8.27
C GLU A 313 -5.49 -14.19 -7.17
N THR A 314 -5.85 -15.45 -7.45
CA THR A 314 -5.53 -16.59 -6.59
C THR A 314 -4.41 -17.41 -7.23
N VAL A 315 -3.30 -17.59 -6.52
CA VAL A 315 -2.14 -18.37 -7.00
C VAL A 315 -1.77 -19.41 -5.95
N GLU A 316 -1.70 -20.69 -6.33
CA GLU A 316 -1.35 -21.80 -5.41
C GLU A 316 -2.17 -21.81 -4.09
N GLY A 317 -3.46 -21.45 -4.21
CA GLY A 317 -4.41 -21.38 -3.09
C GLY A 317 -4.29 -20.14 -2.20
N VAL A 318 -3.45 -19.16 -2.55
CA VAL A 318 -3.30 -17.88 -1.84
C VAL A 318 -4.07 -16.80 -2.59
N ASP A 319 -4.93 -16.05 -1.89
CA ASP A 319 -5.66 -14.91 -2.45
C ASP A 319 -4.83 -13.63 -2.34
N TYR A 320 -4.38 -13.07 -3.47
CA TYR A 320 -3.68 -11.78 -3.56
C TYR A 320 -4.68 -10.67 -3.85
N ILE A 321 -4.68 -9.63 -3.01
CA ILE A 321 -5.71 -8.58 -3.00
C ILE A 321 -5.04 -7.21 -2.87
N ASP A 322 -5.58 -6.17 -3.53
CA ASP A 322 -5.13 -4.81 -3.32
C ASP A 322 -5.25 -4.41 -1.83
N TRP A 323 -4.16 -3.90 -1.25
CA TRP A 323 -4.10 -3.50 0.16
C TRP A 323 -5.21 -2.54 0.60
N LYS A 324 -5.73 -1.69 -0.31
CA LYS A 324 -6.83 -0.74 -0.04
C LYS A 324 -8.14 -1.46 0.31
N LYS A 325 -8.27 -2.73 -0.07
CA LYS A 325 -9.44 -3.58 0.23
C LYS A 325 -9.32 -4.32 1.56
N PHE A 326 -8.24 -4.14 2.32
CA PHE A 326 -8.10 -4.80 3.62
C PHE A 326 -9.27 -4.47 4.57
N PRO A 327 -9.95 -5.48 5.14
CA PRO A 327 -11.19 -5.29 5.89
C PRO A 327 -10.90 -5.00 7.37
N PHE A 328 -10.65 -3.73 7.75
CA PHE A 328 -10.44 -3.36 9.17
C PHE A 328 -11.67 -3.61 10.08
N ASN A 329 -12.83 -3.89 9.49
CA ASN A 329 -14.03 -4.32 10.20
C ASN A 329 -14.03 -5.84 10.53
N GLU A 330 -13.07 -6.61 10.04
CA GLU A 330 -12.93 -8.03 10.35
C GLU A 330 -12.13 -8.30 11.63
N GLN A 331 -12.54 -9.34 12.36
CA GLN A 331 -11.73 -9.96 13.40
C GLN A 331 -10.90 -11.09 12.79
N HIS A 332 -9.58 -10.93 12.81
CA HIS A 332 -8.63 -11.89 12.26
C HIS A 332 -8.01 -12.78 13.36
N ASP A 333 -7.61 -14.00 13.00
CA ASP A 333 -6.82 -14.84 13.90
C ASP A 333 -5.34 -14.40 13.86
N ILE A 334 -4.70 -14.42 12.68
CA ILE A 334 -3.30 -13.98 12.50
C ILE A 334 -3.21 -12.92 11.40
N VAL A 335 -2.57 -11.80 11.72
CA VAL A 335 -2.15 -10.78 10.74
C VAL A 335 -0.64 -10.59 10.81
N VAL A 336 0.05 -10.82 9.69
CA VAL A 336 1.49 -10.62 9.55
C VAL A 336 1.74 -9.32 8.80
N LEU A 337 2.32 -8.33 9.47
CA LEU A 337 2.71 -7.05 8.90
C LEU A 337 4.09 -7.17 8.26
N TRP A 338 4.21 -6.80 7.00
CA TRP A 338 5.50 -6.84 6.31
C TRP A 338 6.22 -5.52 6.42
N ARG A 339 7.39 -5.52 7.11
CA ARG A 339 8.30 -4.37 7.13
C ARG A 339 7.59 -3.07 7.55
N THR A 340 8.17 -1.92 7.19
CA THR A 340 7.54 -0.60 7.39
C THR A 340 6.21 -0.45 6.65
N TYR A 341 6.06 -1.05 5.47
CA TYR A 341 4.89 -0.86 4.60
C TYR A 341 3.60 -1.45 5.22
N GLY A 342 3.67 -2.65 5.79
CA GLY A 342 2.57 -3.23 6.55
C GLY A 342 2.27 -2.42 7.81
N MET A 343 3.31 -1.91 8.49
CA MET A 343 3.14 -1.10 9.70
C MET A 343 2.38 0.21 9.45
N ILE A 344 2.83 1.03 8.49
CA ILE A 344 2.20 2.32 8.17
C ILE A 344 0.75 2.12 7.70
N CYS A 345 0.49 1.04 6.96
CA CYS A 345 -0.83 0.82 6.41
C CYS A 345 -1.83 0.19 7.39
N ALA A 346 -1.39 -0.43 8.49
CA ALA A 346 -2.27 -1.14 9.44
C ALA A 346 -2.29 -0.55 10.85
N LEU A 347 -1.14 -0.20 11.42
CA LEU A 347 -1.03 0.13 12.85
C LEU A 347 -1.73 1.42 13.28
N PRO A 348 -1.82 2.49 12.45
CA PRO A 348 -2.59 3.69 12.80
C PRO A 348 -4.10 3.46 12.91
N PHE A 349 -4.61 2.32 12.43
CA PHE A 349 -6.04 2.02 12.25
C PHE A 349 -6.52 0.96 13.27
N PRO A 350 -7.85 0.72 13.39
CA PRO A 350 -8.42 -0.25 14.33
C PRO A 350 -8.25 -1.70 13.84
N LEU A 351 -7.00 -2.16 13.71
CA LEU A 351 -6.67 -3.55 13.40
C LEU A 351 -7.13 -4.48 14.53
N LYS A 352 -8.00 -5.44 14.22
CA LYS A 352 -8.51 -6.44 15.15
C LYS A 352 -7.96 -7.82 14.80
N ALA A 353 -6.94 -8.28 15.52
CA ALA A 353 -6.39 -9.62 15.36
C ALA A 353 -5.98 -10.23 16.71
N LYS A 354 -6.09 -11.56 16.87
CA LYS A 354 -5.54 -12.25 18.05
C LYS A 354 -4.02 -12.15 18.07
N HIS A 355 -3.40 -12.32 16.91
CA HIS A 355 -1.98 -12.18 16.72
C HIS A 355 -1.67 -11.15 15.64
N VAL A 356 -0.86 -10.15 15.99
CA VAL A 356 -0.30 -9.17 15.06
C VAL A 356 1.21 -9.37 15.05
N TRP A 357 1.70 -10.03 14.03
CA TRP A 357 3.11 -10.33 13.88
C TRP A 357 3.79 -9.33 12.97
N LEU A 358 5.03 -8.95 13.26
CA LEU A 358 5.84 -8.14 12.36
C LEU A 358 6.89 -9.03 11.69
N ASP A 359 6.75 -9.27 10.39
CA ASP A 359 7.81 -9.91 9.59
C ASP A 359 8.77 -8.85 9.08
N LEU A 360 9.93 -8.76 9.72
CA LEU A 360 10.94 -7.77 9.39
C LEU A 360 11.95 -8.34 8.39
N HIS A 361 12.22 -7.58 7.32
CA HIS A 361 13.23 -7.91 6.31
C HIS A 361 14.27 -6.81 6.11
N ASP A 362 14.28 -5.81 7.01
CA ASP A 362 15.12 -4.63 6.92
C ASP A 362 16.28 -4.72 7.93
N GLY A 363 17.53 -4.73 7.44
CA GLY A 363 18.70 -4.59 8.32
C GLY A 363 19.00 -3.13 8.72
N ASN A 364 18.50 -2.17 7.93
CA ASN A 364 18.58 -0.74 8.22
C ASN A 364 17.17 -0.21 8.49
N PHE A 365 17.01 0.58 9.55
CA PHE A 365 15.70 1.03 10.02
C PHE A 365 15.43 2.46 9.55
N PRO A 366 14.49 2.67 8.61
CA PRO A 366 14.13 4.01 8.20
C PRO A 366 13.41 4.75 9.34
N LYS A 367 13.42 6.08 9.28
CA LYS A 367 12.80 6.93 10.31
C LYS A 367 11.33 6.60 10.52
N GLU A 368 10.63 6.30 9.44
CA GLU A 368 9.22 5.94 9.41
C GLU A 368 8.96 4.65 10.20
N LEU A 369 9.84 3.64 10.10
CA LEU A 369 9.73 2.42 10.90
C LEU A 369 9.85 2.75 12.38
N MET A 370 10.85 3.54 12.76
CA MET A 370 11.05 3.94 14.15
C MET A 370 9.84 4.71 14.68
N GLU A 371 9.30 5.67 13.92
CA GLU A 371 8.10 6.41 14.31
C GLU A 371 6.89 5.50 14.51
N MET A 372 6.65 4.54 13.61
CA MET A 372 5.56 3.57 13.75
C MET A 372 5.76 2.67 14.97
N TRP A 373 6.98 2.22 15.20
CA TRP A 373 7.32 1.41 16.38
C TRP A 373 7.03 2.18 17.67
N PHE A 374 7.56 3.38 17.83
CA PHE A 374 7.39 4.17 19.06
C PHE A 374 5.92 4.50 19.35
N ARG A 375 5.08 4.66 18.33
CA ARG A 375 3.65 4.95 18.52
C ARG A 375 2.78 3.72 18.73
N TYR A 376 3.10 2.61 18.07
CA TYR A 376 2.17 1.50 17.90
C TYR A 376 2.72 0.11 18.25
N ASN A 377 3.94 -0.01 18.76
CA ASN A 377 4.53 -1.33 19.09
C ASN A 377 3.64 -2.19 20.02
N GLN A 378 2.84 -1.58 20.90
CA GLN A 378 1.92 -2.29 21.79
C GLN A 378 0.85 -3.11 21.04
N LYS A 379 0.56 -2.75 19.78
CA LYS A 379 -0.34 -3.53 18.92
C LYS A 379 0.33 -4.76 18.33
N ILE A 380 1.67 -4.82 18.29
CA ILE A 380 2.44 -5.93 17.73
C ILE A 380 2.70 -6.95 18.83
N THR A 381 2.10 -8.12 18.68
CA THR A 381 2.22 -9.20 19.68
C THR A 381 3.59 -9.86 19.61
N LYS A 382 4.17 -10.04 18.42
CA LYS A 382 5.48 -10.68 18.24
C LYS A 382 6.23 -10.17 17.00
N VAL A 383 7.55 -10.02 17.11
CA VAL A 383 8.46 -9.65 16.01
C VAL A 383 9.21 -10.88 15.53
N PHE A 384 9.14 -11.14 14.22
CA PHE A 384 9.82 -12.27 13.58
C PHE A 384 11.12 -11.76 12.97
N LEU A 385 12.23 -12.19 13.57
CA LEU A 385 13.59 -11.82 13.18
C LEU A 385 14.26 -13.02 12.52
N LYS A 386 15.27 -12.77 11.68
CA LYS A 386 15.86 -13.81 10.82
C LYS A 386 17.17 -14.41 11.36
N SER A 387 17.78 -13.74 12.33
CA SER A 387 19.03 -14.14 12.98
C SER A 387 19.22 -13.40 14.31
N ASN A 388 20.16 -13.88 15.13
CA ASN A 388 20.58 -13.14 16.34
C ASN A 388 21.15 -11.77 15.96
N PHE A 389 21.95 -11.70 14.90
CA PHE A 389 22.44 -10.43 14.36
C PHE A 389 21.30 -9.47 14.02
N HIS A 390 20.24 -9.95 13.35
CA HIS A 390 19.09 -9.09 13.03
C HIS A 390 18.40 -8.55 14.30
N LYS A 391 18.30 -9.36 15.36
CA LYS A 391 17.81 -8.92 16.66
C LYS A 391 18.69 -7.84 17.28
N GLU A 392 20.01 -8.05 17.30
CA GLU A 392 20.95 -7.07 17.84
C GLU A 392 20.86 -5.73 17.10
N MET A 393 20.73 -5.78 15.78
CA MET A 393 20.50 -4.57 14.98
C MET A 393 19.19 -3.89 15.34
N PHE A 394 18.09 -4.65 15.45
CA PHE A 394 16.79 -4.13 15.87
C PHE A 394 16.85 -3.40 17.21
N GLU A 395 17.45 -4.05 18.22
CA GLU A 395 17.63 -3.50 19.57
C GLU A 395 18.55 -2.27 19.58
N LYS A 396 19.65 -2.30 18.82
CA LYS A 396 20.60 -1.19 18.66
C LYS A 396 19.94 0.03 18.05
N TYR A 397 19.21 -0.12 16.95
CA TYR A 397 18.59 1.00 16.23
C TYR A 397 17.45 1.64 17.04
N LEU A 398 16.64 0.83 17.71
CA LEU A 398 15.52 1.32 18.53
C LEU A 398 15.93 1.66 19.97
N ARG A 399 17.20 1.43 20.34
CA ARG A 399 17.78 1.68 21.66
C ARG A 399 16.94 1.03 22.78
N LEU A 400 16.55 -0.22 22.57
CA LEU A 400 15.71 -0.98 23.50
C LEU A 400 16.20 -2.43 23.59
N LYS A 401 15.68 -3.18 24.57
CA LYS A 401 15.78 -4.63 24.61
C LYS A 401 14.38 -5.22 24.47
N LEU A 402 14.21 -6.18 23.56
CA LEU A 402 12.95 -6.88 23.40
C LEU A 402 12.81 -7.96 24.48
N ASP A 403 11.66 -7.99 25.12
CA ASP A 403 11.28 -9.11 25.97
C ASP A 403 11.24 -10.42 25.17
N SER A 404 11.67 -11.53 25.75
CA SER A 404 11.75 -12.84 25.06
C SER A 404 10.39 -13.34 24.58
N SER A 405 9.27 -12.91 25.17
CA SER A 405 7.92 -13.23 24.68
C SER A 405 7.52 -12.43 23.43
N ARG A 406 8.18 -11.30 23.16
CA ARG A 406 7.85 -10.34 22.10
C ARG A 406 8.59 -10.59 20.78
N TYR A 407 9.48 -11.56 20.71
CA TYR A 407 10.16 -11.91 19.46
C TYR A 407 10.38 -13.41 19.30
N THR A 408 10.62 -13.82 18.06
CA THR A 408 11.14 -15.15 17.73
C THR A 408 12.18 -14.99 16.62
N ILE A 409 13.14 -15.92 16.58
CA ILE A 409 14.19 -15.94 15.56
C ILE A 409 13.94 -17.13 14.64
N ILE A 410 13.35 -16.85 13.48
CA ILE A 410 13.05 -17.85 12.46
C ILE A 410 13.65 -17.36 11.13
N PRO A 411 14.71 -18.02 10.61
CA PRO A 411 15.32 -17.63 9.34
C PRO A 411 14.36 -17.90 8.18
N ASN A 412 14.67 -17.36 6.99
CA ASN A 412 13.91 -17.75 5.80
C ASN A 412 14.25 -19.19 5.40
N GLY A 413 13.31 -19.84 4.72
CA GLY A 413 13.53 -21.18 4.17
C GLY A 413 14.42 -21.16 2.93
N VAL A 414 14.80 -22.35 2.50
CA VAL A 414 15.53 -22.62 1.27
C VAL A 414 14.59 -23.33 0.28
N ARG A 415 14.68 -22.97 -0.99
CA ARG A 415 13.94 -23.60 -2.09
C ARG A 415 14.54 -24.95 -2.45
N LEU A 416 14.35 -25.94 -1.58
CA LEU A 416 14.95 -27.26 -1.76
C LEU A 416 14.49 -27.95 -3.04
N GLU A 417 13.23 -27.78 -3.44
CA GLU A 417 12.69 -28.35 -4.68
C GLU A 417 13.48 -27.86 -5.92
N ASP A 418 13.83 -26.57 -5.96
CA ASP A 418 14.56 -25.96 -7.08
C ASP A 418 16.07 -26.25 -7.06
N PHE A 419 16.70 -26.26 -5.87
CA PHE A 419 18.15 -26.31 -5.74
C PHE A 419 18.73 -27.70 -5.43
N SER A 420 17.90 -28.70 -5.10
CA SER A 420 18.39 -30.05 -4.73
C SER A 420 18.77 -30.92 -5.93
N LYS A 421 18.34 -30.55 -7.14
CA LYS A 421 18.58 -31.34 -8.37
C LYS A 421 19.45 -30.58 -9.36
N ASN A 422 20.53 -31.20 -9.81
CA ASN A 422 21.32 -30.72 -10.95
C ASN A 422 20.63 -31.14 -12.26
N VAL A 423 19.54 -30.44 -12.62
CA VAL A 423 18.64 -30.79 -13.74
C VAL A 423 19.39 -30.97 -15.06
N ASP A 424 20.29 -30.05 -15.37
CA ASP A 424 21.06 -30.05 -16.62
C ASP A 424 22.34 -30.90 -16.55
N MET A 425 22.58 -31.58 -15.42
CA MET A 425 23.78 -32.37 -15.15
C MET A 425 25.08 -31.60 -15.43
N VAL A 426 25.10 -30.28 -15.16
CA VAL A 426 26.27 -29.46 -15.45
C VAL A 426 27.45 -29.89 -14.59
N PRO A 427 28.65 -30.06 -15.18
CA PRO A 427 29.84 -30.38 -14.40
C PRO A 427 30.30 -29.15 -13.63
N ARG A 428 30.88 -29.33 -12.44
CA ARG A 428 31.44 -28.20 -11.69
C ARG A 428 32.73 -27.73 -12.36
N ASN A 429 32.84 -26.43 -12.61
CA ASN A 429 34.08 -25.80 -13.08
C ASN A 429 34.88 -25.31 -11.86
N PRO A 430 36.06 -25.90 -11.55
CA PRO A 430 36.85 -25.55 -10.37
C PRO A 430 37.34 -24.09 -10.34
N TYR A 431 37.36 -23.42 -11.50
CA TYR A 431 37.82 -22.03 -11.66
C TYR A 431 36.69 -21.01 -11.69
N ARG A 432 35.43 -21.43 -11.55
CA ARG A 432 34.27 -20.55 -11.67
C ARG A 432 33.77 -20.04 -10.31
N PHE A 433 33.51 -18.74 -10.26
CA PHE A 433 32.91 -18.01 -9.16
C PHE A 433 31.54 -17.48 -9.57
N THR A 434 30.61 -17.47 -8.61
CA THR A 434 29.33 -16.78 -8.75
C THR A 434 29.15 -15.71 -7.68
N TYR A 435 28.39 -14.67 -8.01
CA TYR A 435 27.88 -13.65 -7.10
C TYR A 435 26.39 -13.45 -7.40
N CYS A 436 25.50 -13.76 -6.46
CA CYS A 436 24.05 -13.78 -6.68
C CYS A 436 23.29 -12.84 -5.72
N SER A 437 23.80 -11.63 -5.54
CA SER A 437 23.30 -10.64 -4.57
C SER A 437 23.23 -9.24 -5.19
N CYS A 438 22.62 -8.29 -4.48
CA CYS A 438 22.54 -6.89 -4.95
C CYS A 438 23.93 -6.28 -5.16
N TYR A 439 24.20 -5.69 -6.32
CA TYR A 439 25.55 -5.20 -6.68
C TYR A 439 26.09 -4.11 -5.75
N THR A 440 25.22 -3.41 -5.03
CA THR A 440 25.63 -2.44 -3.99
C THR A 440 26.16 -3.11 -2.72
N ARG A 441 26.06 -4.44 -2.59
CA ARG A 441 26.48 -5.20 -1.40
C ARG A 441 27.82 -5.91 -1.62
N GLY A 442 28.91 -5.14 -1.68
CA GLY A 442 30.27 -5.70 -1.67
C GLY A 442 30.82 -6.19 -3.01
N LEU A 443 30.05 -6.14 -4.11
CA LEU A 443 30.57 -6.51 -5.43
C LEU A 443 31.66 -5.54 -5.93
N PHE A 444 31.51 -4.24 -5.68
CA PHE A 444 32.46 -3.22 -6.10
C PHE A 444 33.91 -3.51 -5.67
N PRO A 445 34.23 -3.71 -4.38
CA PRO A 445 35.60 -4.01 -3.96
C PRO A 445 36.09 -5.38 -4.46
N ILE A 446 35.18 -6.36 -4.63
CA ILE A 446 35.53 -7.65 -5.26
C ILE A 446 36.05 -7.41 -6.67
N LEU A 447 35.31 -6.70 -7.51
CA LEU A 447 35.70 -6.45 -8.90
C LEU A 447 36.95 -5.56 -9.00
N LYS A 448 37.09 -4.57 -8.10
CA LYS A 448 38.18 -3.59 -8.17
C LYS A 448 39.50 -4.11 -7.63
N PHE A 449 39.48 -4.90 -6.57
CA PHE A 449 40.70 -5.25 -5.82
C PHE A 449 40.96 -6.75 -5.74
N VAL A 450 39.93 -7.59 -5.66
CA VAL A 450 40.09 -9.05 -5.50
C VAL A 450 40.24 -9.73 -6.86
N TRP A 451 39.29 -9.47 -7.75
CA TRP A 451 39.16 -10.16 -9.03
C TRP A 451 40.38 -10.01 -9.96
N PRO A 452 40.99 -8.81 -10.12
CA PRO A 452 42.14 -8.65 -11.00
C PRO A 452 43.32 -9.54 -10.61
N ILE A 453 43.55 -9.71 -9.30
CA ILE A 453 44.63 -10.57 -8.76
C ILE A 453 44.33 -12.05 -9.04
N ILE A 454 43.10 -12.51 -8.74
CA ILE A 454 42.68 -13.88 -9.04
C ILE A 454 42.85 -14.17 -10.54
N LYS A 455 42.35 -13.29 -11.41
CA LYS A 455 42.40 -13.48 -12.86
C LYS A 455 43.82 -13.43 -13.42
N GLN A 456 44.71 -12.65 -12.82
CA GLN A 456 46.12 -12.60 -13.19
C GLN A 456 46.85 -13.90 -12.86
N VAL A 457 46.64 -14.44 -11.65
CA VAL A 457 47.34 -15.64 -11.17
C VAL A 457 46.73 -16.93 -11.73
N GLU A 458 45.41 -16.96 -11.92
CA GLU A 458 44.68 -18.07 -12.54
C GLU A 458 43.88 -17.56 -13.75
N PRO A 459 44.49 -17.53 -14.95
CA PRO A 459 43.85 -17.02 -16.16
C PRO A 459 42.57 -17.76 -16.57
N ARG A 460 42.34 -18.98 -16.08
CA ARG A 460 41.10 -19.76 -16.31
C ARG A 460 39.93 -19.30 -15.42
N ALA A 461 40.18 -18.47 -14.40
CA ALA A 461 39.15 -18.04 -13.47
C ALA A 461 38.06 -17.21 -14.14
N GLU A 462 36.80 -17.48 -13.80
CA GLU A 462 35.62 -16.80 -14.33
C GLU A 462 34.72 -16.32 -13.18
N LEU A 463 34.24 -15.06 -13.23
CA LEU A 463 33.31 -14.50 -12.26
C LEU A 463 31.99 -14.17 -12.95
N HIS A 464 30.93 -14.83 -12.51
CA HIS A 464 29.58 -14.65 -13.01
C HIS A 464 28.74 -13.92 -11.98
N VAL A 465 28.14 -12.80 -12.37
CA VAL A 465 27.36 -11.97 -11.45
C VAL A 465 25.90 -11.90 -11.89
N TYR A 466 24.98 -12.04 -10.93
CA TYR A 466 23.54 -12.18 -11.17
C TYR A 466 22.74 -11.27 -10.23
N TYR A 467 22.27 -10.13 -10.74
CA TYR A 467 21.29 -9.25 -10.08
C TYR A 467 20.87 -8.04 -10.94
N GLY A 468 21.78 -7.51 -11.75
CA GLY A 468 21.59 -6.27 -12.52
C GLY A 468 21.65 -4.98 -11.70
N MET A 469 21.52 -3.84 -12.38
CA MET A 469 21.60 -2.49 -11.80
C MET A 469 20.30 -1.68 -11.95
N ASP A 470 19.19 -2.30 -12.34
CA ASP A 470 17.93 -1.62 -12.67
C ASP A 470 17.39 -0.79 -11.48
N LEU A 471 17.58 -1.26 -10.25
CA LEU A 471 17.13 -0.61 -9.02
C LEU A 471 18.16 0.37 -8.42
N VAL A 472 19.35 0.48 -9.01
CA VAL A 472 20.37 1.42 -8.53
C VAL A 472 19.99 2.82 -9.02
N LYS A 473 19.99 3.81 -8.12
CA LYS A 473 19.68 5.21 -8.47
C LYS A 473 20.91 6.08 -8.68
N ASP A 474 22.04 5.67 -8.12
CA ASP A 474 23.31 6.41 -8.19
C ASP A 474 23.98 6.18 -9.57
N ASP A 475 23.98 7.24 -10.39
CA ASP A 475 24.55 7.21 -11.73
C ASP A 475 26.09 7.13 -11.73
N GLU A 476 26.75 7.68 -10.70
CA GLU A 476 28.21 7.59 -10.57
C GLU A 476 28.60 6.15 -10.25
N PHE A 477 27.89 5.52 -9.30
CA PHE A 477 28.07 4.10 -9.00
C PHE A 477 27.81 3.23 -10.23
N LYS A 478 26.73 3.50 -10.99
CA LYS A 478 26.44 2.77 -12.25
C LYS A 478 27.58 2.87 -13.25
N ARG A 479 28.11 4.07 -13.50
CA ARG A 479 29.23 4.27 -14.44
C ARG A 479 30.46 3.51 -13.98
N ALA A 480 30.83 3.63 -12.71
CA ALA A 480 31.99 2.94 -12.14
C ALA A 480 31.82 1.41 -12.19
N MET A 481 30.65 0.89 -11.82
CA MET A 481 30.33 -0.53 -11.90
C MET A 481 30.34 -1.06 -13.31
N THR A 482 29.81 -0.32 -14.29
CA THR A 482 29.78 -0.74 -15.71
C THR A 482 31.20 -0.99 -16.23
N LEU A 483 32.15 -0.11 -15.90
CA LEU A 483 33.56 -0.29 -16.24
C LEU A 483 34.17 -1.52 -15.56
N LEU A 484 33.84 -1.75 -14.29
CA LEU A 484 34.33 -2.90 -13.53
C LEU A 484 33.74 -4.22 -14.03
N LEU A 485 32.47 -4.24 -14.43
CA LEU A 485 31.79 -5.41 -14.98
C LEU A 485 32.32 -5.81 -16.36
N ALA A 486 32.90 -4.86 -17.11
CA ALA A 486 33.61 -5.11 -18.36
C ALA A 486 35.05 -5.65 -18.16
N SER A 487 35.47 -5.91 -16.92
CA SER A 487 36.80 -6.44 -16.63
C SER A 487 37.00 -7.86 -17.17
N LYS A 488 38.24 -8.21 -17.48
CA LYS A 488 38.60 -9.53 -18.03
C LYS A 488 38.09 -10.67 -17.12
N GLY A 489 37.37 -11.62 -17.71
CA GLY A 489 36.85 -12.81 -17.00
C GLY A 489 35.63 -12.55 -16.12
N VAL A 490 35.03 -11.35 -16.17
CA VAL A 490 33.74 -11.04 -15.52
C VAL A 490 32.62 -11.15 -16.54
N MET A 491 31.50 -11.75 -16.15
CA MET A 491 30.29 -11.85 -16.95
C MET A 491 29.08 -11.41 -16.12
N ASP A 492 28.47 -10.29 -16.52
CA ASP A 492 27.21 -9.80 -15.98
C ASP A 492 26.02 -10.42 -16.72
N HIS A 493 25.15 -11.09 -15.98
CA HIS A 493 23.94 -11.74 -16.50
C HIS A 493 22.66 -10.98 -16.15
N GLY A 494 22.75 -9.86 -15.42
CA GLY A 494 21.58 -9.17 -14.91
C GLY A 494 20.71 -10.04 -14.00
N ARG A 495 19.40 -9.78 -13.97
CA ARG A 495 18.43 -10.65 -13.28
C ARG A 495 18.16 -11.89 -14.13
N GLN A 496 18.23 -13.06 -13.51
CA GLN A 496 17.96 -14.33 -14.17
C GLN A 496 16.90 -15.13 -13.42
N PRO A 497 16.11 -15.98 -14.13
CA PRO A 497 15.18 -16.91 -13.51
C PRO A 497 15.85 -17.89 -12.54
N MET A 498 15.08 -18.38 -11.56
CA MET A 498 15.60 -19.20 -10.47
C MET A 498 16.28 -20.50 -10.93
N ASN A 499 15.71 -21.19 -11.92
CA ASN A 499 16.29 -22.41 -12.49
C ASN A 499 17.69 -22.16 -13.09
N ILE A 500 17.91 -20.99 -13.69
CA ILE A 500 19.24 -20.59 -14.17
C ILE A 500 20.17 -20.37 -12.99
N ILE A 501 19.75 -19.65 -11.95
CA ILE A 501 20.59 -19.42 -10.75
C ILE A 501 21.00 -20.76 -10.10
N ALA A 502 20.09 -21.73 -10.00
CA ALA A 502 20.40 -23.06 -9.46
C ALA A 502 21.45 -23.78 -10.30
N ARG A 503 21.25 -23.86 -11.62
CA ARG A 503 22.21 -24.43 -12.59
C ARG A 503 23.59 -23.76 -12.46
N GLU A 504 23.63 -22.44 -12.39
CA GLU A 504 24.86 -21.67 -12.34
C GLU A 504 25.64 -21.86 -11.03
N LYS A 505 24.94 -22.09 -9.92
CA LYS A 505 25.59 -22.49 -8.66
C LYS A 505 26.11 -23.94 -8.70
N TYR A 506 25.45 -24.86 -9.41
CA TYR A 506 26.03 -26.20 -9.64
C TYR A 506 27.32 -26.15 -10.46
N LEU A 507 27.35 -25.30 -11.48
CA LEU A 507 28.52 -25.08 -12.34
C LEU A 507 29.66 -24.36 -11.60
N SER A 508 29.37 -23.50 -10.61
CA SER A 508 30.35 -22.67 -9.91
C SER A 508 31.04 -23.40 -8.77
N ASN A 509 32.36 -23.30 -8.64
CA ASN A 509 33.06 -23.87 -7.48
C ASN A 509 32.86 -23.03 -6.21
N PHE A 510 32.82 -21.71 -6.38
CA PHE A 510 32.72 -20.76 -5.27
C PHE A 510 31.56 -19.80 -5.46
N HIS A 511 30.93 -19.40 -4.35
CA HIS A 511 30.05 -18.23 -4.29
C HIS A 511 30.76 -17.16 -3.46
N ILE A 512 31.26 -16.11 -4.12
CA ILE A 512 31.95 -15.02 -3.43
C ILE A 512 30.95 -13.96 -2.99
N TYR A 513 30.94 -13.61 -1.70
CA TYR A 513 30.10 -12.56 -1.14
C TYR A 513 30.80 -11.89 0.06
N LEU A 514 31.75 -11.01 -0.26
CA LEU A 514 32.53 -10.25 0.72
C LEU A 514 31.85 -8.91 1.02
N SER A 515 31.06 -8.84 2.10
CA SER A 515 30.34 -7.62 2.46
C SER A 515 30.21 -7.41 3.98
N ASN A 516 30.56 -6.23 4.47
CA ASN A 516 30.26 -5.81 5.84
C ASN A 516 28.95 -5.00 5.93
N SER A 517 27.99 -5.28 5.04
CA SER A 517 26.72 -4.58 5.05
C SER A 517 25.82 -5.09 6.19
N GLU A 518 25.40 -4.19 7.08
CA GLU A 518 24.38 -4.50 8.09
C GLU A 518 22.99 -4.80 7.48
N ALA A 519 22.79 -4.50 6.19
CA ALA A 519 21.54 -4.75 5.49
C ALA A 519 21.26 -6.24 5.20
N GLU A 520 22.25 -7.12 5.40
CA GLU A 520 22.09 -8.57 5.23
C GLU A 520 21.73 -9.21 6.56
N ILE A 521 20.49 -9.70 6.66
CA ILE A 521 19.90 -10.22 7.91
C ILE A 521 19.73 -11.75 7.92
N ASP A 522 19.80 -12.40 6.75
CA ASP A 522 19.61 -13.84 6.58
C ASP A 522 20.44 -14.47 5.45
N CYS A 523 20.47 -13.85 4.28
CA CYS A 523 21.15 -14.35 3.07
C CYS A 523 20.70 -15.75 2.60
N ILE A 524 19.51 -15.83 2.00
CA ILE A 524 18.97 -17.07 1.37
C ILE A 524 19.95 -17.66 0.34
N THR A 525 20.57 -16.81 -0.48
CA THR A 525 21.45 -17.22 -1.60
C THR A 525 22.70 -17.97 -1.15
N VAL A 526 23.25 -17.68 0.04
CA VAL A 526 24.37 -18.43 0.61
C VAL A 526 23.91 -19.83 1.02
N LYS A 527 22.76 -19.97 1.69
CA LYS A 527 22.18 -21.27 2.07
C LYS A 527 21.89 -22.13 0.84
N GLU A 528 21.38 -21.55 -0.25
CA GLU A 528 21.18 -22.24 -1.54
C GLU A 528 22.49 -22.75 -2.17
N SER A 529 23.61 -22.07 -1.87
CA SER A 529 24.92 -22.49 -2.36
C SER A 529 25.43 -23.72 -1.62
N LEU A 530 25.05 -23.88 -0.34
CA LEU A 530 25.32 -25.10 0.41
C LEU A 530 24.62 -26.31 -0.23
N VAL A 531 23.37 -26.14 -0.67
CA VAL A 531 22.59 -27.22 -1.35
C VAL A 531 23.27 -27.64 -2.66
N THR A 532 23.61 -26.67 -3.49
CA THR A 532 24.23 -26.92 -4.82
C THR A 532 25.71 -27.28 -4.74
N GLY A 533 26.36 -26.99 -3.60
CA GLY A 533 27.78 -27.23 -3.37
C GLY A 533 28.73 -26.14 -3.90
N ALA A 534 28.23 -24.95 -4.25
CA ALA A 534 29.10 -23.79 -4.46
C ALA A 534 29.60 -23.29 -3.11
N ILE A 535 30.90 -23.38 -2.85
CA ILE A 535 31.49 -23.08 -1.54
C ILE A 535 31.40 -21.56 -1.27
N PRO A 536 30.70 -21.11 -0.22
CA PRO A 536 30.63 -19.69 0.08
C PRO A 536 31.98 -19.15 0.56
N LEU A 537 32.41 -18.04 -0.04
CA LEU A 537 33.54 -17.21 0.38
C LEU A 537 32.96 -15.89 0.90
N ILE A 538 32.77 -15.80 2.21
CA ILE A 538 31.94 -14.77 2.85
C ILE A 538 32.75 -13.95 3.85
N SER A 539 32.28 -12.76 4.20
CA SER A 539 32.89 -11.96 5.26
C SER A 539 32.62 -12.55 6.64
N ASN A 540 33.54 -12.32 7.58
CA ASN A 540 33.34 -12.62 9.00
C ASN A 540 32.60 -11.46 9.70
N PHE A 541 31.41 -11.13 9.23
CA PHE A 541 30.64 -9.98 9.72
C PHE A 541 29.13 -10.23 9.70
N GLY A 542 28.43 -9.68 10.69
CA GLY A 542 26.97 -9.69 10.74
C GLY A 542 26.38 -11.10 10.66
N VAL A 543 25.33 -11.28 9.84
CA VAL A 543 24.67 -12.59 9.71
C VAL A 543 25.59 -13.68 9.19
N PHE A 544 26.67 -13.34 8.47
CA PHE A 544 27.60 -14.34 7.94
C PHE A 544 28.40 -15.05 9.03
N MET A 545 28.49 -14.49 10.25
CA MET A 545 29.05 -15.20 11.39
C MET A 545 28.26 -16.47 11.71
N ASP A 546 26.95 -16.45 11.47
CA ASP A 546 26.01 -17.57 11.64
C ASP A 546 25.80 -18.36 10.33
N ARG A 547 26.61 -18.15 9.30
CA ARG A 547 26.54 -18.90 8.03
C ARG A 547 27.80 -19.75 7.84
N GLU A 548 27.59 -20.88 7.19
CA GLU A 548 28.69 -21.79 6.85
C GLU A 548 29.37 -21.36 5.54
N GLY A 549 30.69 -21.53 5.51
CA GLY A 549 31.53 -21.08 4.42
C GLY A 549 32.93 -20.72 4.92
N ILE A 550 33.79 -20.32 3.99
CA ILE A 550 35.13 -19.80 4.31
C ILE A 550 34.98 -18.31 4.59
N LYS A 551 35.42 -17.89 5.79
CA LYS A 551 35.22 -16.54 6.30
C LYS A 551 36.48 -15.68 6.15
N PHE A 552 36.27 -14.42 5.76
CA PHE A 552 37.34 -13.44 5.61
C PHE A 552 37.05 -12.19 6.44
N ASP A 553 38.00 -11.76 7.25
CA ASP A 553 37.96 -10.47 7.93
C ASP A 553 38.27 -9.36 6.92
N LEU A 554 37.29 -8.48 6.67
CA LEU A 554 37.49 -7.37 5.72
C LEU A 554 38.21 -6.17 6.35
N GLY A 555 38.50 -6.20 7.65
CA GLY A 555 39.34 -5.23 8.36
C GLY A 555 38.99 -3.76 8.08
N ASP A 556 40.01 -3.00 7.67
CA ASP A 556 39.92 -1.59 7.27
C ASP A 556 39.32 -1.38 5.86
N MET A 557 38.94 -2.46 5.19
CA MET A 557 38.46 -2.48 3.81
C MET A 557 39.42 -1.80 2.81
N SER A 558 40.73 -1.79 3.11
CA SER A 558 41.74 -1.23 2.23
C SER A 558 42.05 -2.16 1.03
N PRO A 559 42.62 -1.60 -0.06
CA PRO A 559 43.07 -2.41 -1.19
C PRO A 559 44.03 -3.54 -0.78
N ASN A 560 44.89 -3.31 0.21
CA ASN A 560 45.83 -4.31 0.72
C ASN A 560 45.11 -5.48 1.40
N THR A 561 44.07 -5.19 2.20
CA THR A 561 43.23 -6.22 2.82
C THR A 561 42.56 -7.10 1.76
N PHE A 562 41.97 -6.50 0.73
CA PHE A 562 41.37 -7.25 -0.38
C PHE A 562 42.41 -8.03 -1.21
N ALA A 563 43.61 -7.50 -1.41
CA ALA A 563 44.69 -8.21 -2.09
C ALA A 563 45.13 -9.47 -1.31
N ASN A 564 45.28 -9.36 0.01
CA ASN A 564 45.57 -10.52 0.86
C ASN A 564 44.46 -11.56 0.83
N ILE A 565 43.20 -11.13 0.79
CA ILE A 565 42.05 -12.02 0.62
C ILE A 565 42.14 -12.74 -0.74
N ALA A 566 42.46 -12.03 -1.82
CA ALA A 566 42.61 -12.63 -3.15
C ALA A 566 43.68 -13.73 -3.17
N LEU A 567 44.84 -13.49 -2.55
CA LEU A 567 45.91 -14.48 -2.43
C LEU A 567 45.47 -15.72 -1.66
N LYS A 568 44.77 -15.55 -0.53
CA LYS A 568 44.19 -16.66 0.24
C LYS A 568 43.15 -17.44 -0.57
N ILE A 569 42.31 -16.76 -1.35
CA ILE A 569 41.34 -17.43 -2.25
C ILE A 569 42.08 -18.28 -3.27
N ILE A 570 43.17 -17.79 -3.86
CA ILE A 570 43.99 -18.57 -4.81
C ILE A 570 44.61 -19.82 -4.14
N GLU A 571 45.05 -19.72 -2.89
CA GLU A 571 45.53 -20.88 -2.13
C GLU A 571 44.41 -21.90 -1.92
N ILE A 572 43.22 -21.44 -1.50
CA ILE A 572 42.03 -22.26 -1.31
C ILE A 572 41.64 -22.97 -2.61
N MET A 573 41.68 -22.29 -3.76
CA MET A 573 41.37 -22.89 -5.07
C MET A 573 42.22 -24.12 -5.40
N ARG A 574 43.39 -24.26 -4.77
CA ARG A 574 44.35 -25.36 -4.98
C ARG A 574 44.26 -26.45 -3.91
N ASP A 575 43.40 -26.30 -2.90
CA ASP A 575 43.28 -27.26 -1.81
C ASP A 575 42.62 -28.57 -2.32
N PRO A 576 43.30 -29.73 -2.24
CA PRO A 576 42.74 -31.01 -2.67
C PRO A 576 41.55 -31.46 -1.80
N LYS A 577 41.30 -30.83 -0.64
CA LYS A 577 40.22 -31.19 0.29
C LYS A 577 38.92 -30.42 0.07
N LEU A 578 38.84 -29.54 -0.93
CA LEU A 578 37.64 -28.74 -1.20
C LEU A 578 36.39 -29.60 -1.39
N ASP A 579 36.49 -30.73 -2.07
CA ASP A 579 35.35 -31.61 -2.32
C ASP A 579 34.83 -32.25 -1.02
N VAL A 580 35.73 -32.65 -0.13
CA VAL A 580 35.37 -33.15 1.21
C VAL A 580 34.69 -32.06 2.04
N PHE A 581 35.26 -30.85 2.02
CA PHE A 581 34.67 -29.70 2.71
C PHE A 581 33.28 -29.35 2.15
N ARG A 582 33.08 -29.41 0.84
CA ARG A 582 31.76 -29.19 0.21
C ARG A 582 30.70 -30.16 0.72
N GLU A 583 31.05 -31.44 0.85
CA GLU A 583 30.10 -32.44 1.38
C GLU A 583 29.80 -32.24 2.87
N THR A 584 30.69 -31.60 3.64
CA THR A 584 30.36 -31.16 5.02
C THR A 584 29.35 -30.01 5.02
N LEU A 585 29.53 -29.01 4.14
CA LEU A 585 28.65 -27.85 4.04
C LEU A 585 27.20 -28.21 3.62
N LYS A 586 27.05 -29.24 2.77
CA LYS A 586 25.73 -29.77 2.37
C LYS A 586 24.89 -30.32 3.54
N LYS A 587 25.53 -30.60 4.68
CA LYS A 587 24.87 -31.12 5.90
C LYS A 587 24.50 -30.01 6.88
N SER A 588 24.62 -28.74 6.47
CA SER A 588 24.31 -27.59 7.32
C SER A 588 22.90 -27.68 7.91
N ASN A 589 22.78 -27.40 9.21
CA ASN A 589 21.50 -27.26 9.88
C ASN A 589 20.73 -25.99 9.45
N THR A 590 21.36 -25.09 8.69
CA THR A 590 20.72 -23.89 8.14
C THR A 590 19.94 -24.18 6.85
N ILE A 591 20.11 -25.36 6.26
CA ILE A 591 19.34 -25.84 5.11
C ILE A 591 18.00 -26.37 5.61
N ILE A 592 17.01 -25.48 5.69
CA ILE A 592 15.65 -25.78 6.15
C ILE A 592 14.67 -25.41 5.04
N SER A 593 13.72 -26.29 4.74
CA SER A 593 12.72 -26.03 3.70
C SER A 593 11.75 -24.89 4.10
N TRP A 594 11.13 -24.24 3.12
CA TRP A 594 10.10 -23.25 3.39
C TRP A 594 8.89 -23.82 4.13
N ILE A 595 8.51 -25.07 3.87
CA ILE A 595 7.37 -25.69 4.56
C ILE A 595 7.66 -25.97 6.03
N ASP A 596 8.88 -26.38 6.37
CA ASP A 596 9.30 -26.57 7.76
C ASP A 596 9.41 -25.22 8.49
N ILE A 597 9.93 -24.19 7.82
CA ILE A 597 9.94 -22.82 8.36
C ILE A 597 8.51 -22.34 8.60
N SER A 598 7.60 -22.51 7.65
CA SER A 598 6.19 -22.16 7.80
C SER A 598 5.51 -22.91 8.94
N ALA A 599 5.84 -24.19 9.16
CA ALA A 599 5.33 -24.94 10.31
C ALA A 599 5.82 -24.37 11.65
N LYS A 600 7.08 -23.93 11.74
CA LYS A 600 7.60 -23.23 12.93
C LYS A 600 6.87 -21.93 13.22
N TRP A 601 6.51 -21.16 12.19
CA TRP A 601 5.69 -19.95 12.36
C TRP A 601 4.34 -20.27 13.02
N LEU A 602 3.70 -21.38 12.65
CA LEU A 602 2.40 -21.76 13.22
C LEU A 602 2.51 -22.19 14.69
N GLN A 603 3.66 -22.70 15.13
CA GLN A 603 3.89 -23.05 16.54
C GLN A 603 3.82 -21.81 17.46
N GLU A 604 4.10 -20.62 16.93
CA GLU A 604 4.05 -19.35 17.68
C GLU A 604 2.62 -18.83 17.94
N SER A 605 1.60 -19.48 17.35
CA SER A 605 0.19 -19.14 17.55
C SER A 605 -0.49 -19.91 18.69
N PHE A 606 0.20 -20.88 19.29
CA PHE A 606 -0.33 -21.74 20.36
C PHE A 606 0.17 -21.34 21.75
#